data_AF-A0A2U1K8U1-F1
#
_entry.id   AF-A0A2U1K8U1-F1
#
_cell.length_a   1.000
_cell.length_b   1.000
_cell.length_c   1.000
_cell.angle_alpha   90.00
_cell.angle_beta   90.00
_cell.angle_gamma   90.00
#
_symmetry.space_group_name_H-M   'P 1'
#
loop_
_entity.id
_entity.type
_entity.pdbx_description
1 polymer ?
#
loop_
_entity_poly.entity_id
_entity_poly.type
_entity_poly.pdbx_seq_one_letter_code
_entity_poly.pdbx_strand_id
1 'polypeptide(L)'
;MTSSSPVRVDLEGNTIKLLTICMIGAGGFIGSREKLMNETNHTLLAVDVYNDKIKHLLEPESVPWTGQVQFHQLNIKNDSRL
;
A
#
# COMPACT_ATOMS: atom_id res chain seq x y z
N MET A 1 12.94 -12.84 -23.10
CA MET A 1 11.92 -11.87 -23.52
C MET A 1 11.51 -11.07 -22.29
N THR A 2 12.05 -9.88 -22.09
CA THR A 2 11.69 -9.00 -20.98
C THR A 2 10.42 -8.25 -21.37
N SER A 3 9.27 -8.62 -20.80
CA SER A 3 8.02 -7.87 -20.96
C SER A 3 8.15 -6.53 -20.22
N SER A 4 8.33 -5.43 -20.96
CA SER A 4 8.24 -4.10 -20.38
C SER A 4 6.80 -3.83 -19.94
N SER A 5 6.57 -3.69 -18.63
CA SER A 5 5.29 -3.20 -18.12
C SER A 5 5.03 -1.80 -18.68
N PRO A 6 3.79 -1.46 -19.06
CA PRO A 6 3.47 -0.15 -19.63
C PRO A 6 3.84 0.96 -18.64
N VAL A 7 4.57 1.97 -19.13
CA VAL A 7 4.96 3.14 -18.34
C VAL A 7 3.69 3.91 -17.97
N ARG A 8 3.40 4.03 -16.68
CA ARG A 8 2.25 4.80 -16.20
C ARG A 8 2.54 6.29 -16.26
N VAL A 9 1.59 7.04 -16.77
CA VAL A 9 1.64 8.51 -16.85
C VAL A 9 0.51 9.13 -16.05
N ASP A 10 0.72 10.33 -15.55
CA ASP A 10 -0.29 11.17 -14.93
C ASP A 10 -1.23 11.79 -15.98
N LEU A 11 -2.15 12.66 -15.57
CA LEU A 11 -3.12 13.30 -16.47
C LEU A 11 -2.44 14.32 -17.40
N GLU A 12 -1.28 14.82 -17.00
CA GLU A 12 -0.44 15.75 -17.74
C GLU A 12 0.51 15.03 -18.72
N GLY A 13 0.53 13.69 -18.71
CA GLY A 13 1.37 12.86 -19.58
C GLY A 13 2.79 12.62 -19.06
N ASN A 14 3.12 13.06 -17.85
CA ASN A 14 4.42 12.80 -17.23
C ASN A 14 4.46 11.40 -16.62
N THR A 15 5.64 10.78 -16.59
CA THR A 15 5.83 9.51 -15.90
C THR A 15 5.55 9.64 -14.39
N ILE A 16 4.71 8.75 -13.85
CA ILE A 16 4.40 8.71 -12.42
C ILE A 16 5.64 8.24 -11.66
N LYS A 17 6.13 9.07 -10.73
CA LYS A 17 7.21 8.69 -9.81
C LYS A 17 6.70 7.71 -8.76
N LEU A 18 7.51 6.69 -8.44
CA LEU A 18 7.19 5.78 -7.34
C LEU A 18 7.32 6.50 -6.00
N LEU A 19 6.29 6.37 -5.16
CA LEU A 19 6.21 6.97 -3.83
C LEU A 19 6.13 5.88 -2.77
N THR A 20 6.62 6.22 -1.57
CA THR A 20 6.24 5.55 -0.34
C THR A 20 5.11 6.34 0.30
N ILE A 21 3.96 5.70 0.49
CA ILE A 21 2.71 6.30 0.96
C ILE A 21 2.46 5.82 2.38
N CYS A 22 2.39 6.75 3.34
CA CYS A 22 1.87 6.46 4.67
C CYS A 22 0.36 6.64 4.68
N MET A 23 -0.39 5.57 4.97
CA MET A 23 -1.84 5.58 5.03
C MET A 23 -2.31 5.27 6.45
N ILE A 24 -2.90 6.26 7.10
CA ILE A 24 -3.51 6.11 8.43
C ILE A 24 -4.97 5.69 8.26
N GLY A 25 -5.41 4.70 9.04
CA GLY A 25 -6.74 4.09 8.87
C GLY A 25 -6.78 3.08 7.72
N ALA A 26 -5.63 2.48 7.37
CA ALA A 26 -5.49 1.58 6.24
C ALA A 26 -6.27 0.26 6.40
N GLY A 27 -6.56 -0.16 7.62
CA GLY A 27 -7.42 -1.31 7.93
C GLY A 27 -8.92 -1.00 7.87
N GLY A 28 -9.30 0.25 7.60
CA GLY A 28 -10.68 0.69 7.41
C GLY A 28 -11.30 0.25 6.09
N PHE A 29 -12.60 0.51 5.90
CA PHE A 29 -13.35 0.10 4.70
C PHE A 29 -12.79 0.68 3.39
N ILE A 30 -12.25 1.90 3.42
CA ILE A 30 -11.68 2.56 2.25
C ILE A 30 -10.23 2.12 2.05
N GLY A 31 -9.44 2.10 3.12
CA GLY A 31 -8.01 1.77 3.08
C GLY A 31 -7.74 0.32 2.70
N SER A 32 -8.65 -0.60 3.01
CA SER A 32 -8.47 -2.03 2.75
C SER A 32 -8.69 -2.45 1.30
N ARG A 33 -8.76 -1.51 0.36
CA ARG A 33 -8.96 -1.82 -1.06
C ARG A 33 -7.63 -2.01 -1.76
N GLU A 34 -7.52 -3.09 -2.51
CA GLU A 34 -6.27 -3.55 -3.13
C GLU A 34 -5.82 -2.74 -4.36
N LYS A 35 -6.61 -1.76 -4.81
CA LYS A 35 -6.38 -1.04 -6.07
C LYS A 35 -4.97 -0.45 -6.18
N LEU A 36 -4.45 0.07 -5.07
CA LEU A 36 -3.09 0.63 -5.04
C LEU A 36 -2.02 -0.44 -5.33
N MET A 37 -2.20 -1.65 -4.83
CA MET A 37 -1.26 -2.77 -5.02
C MET A 37 -1.44 -3.45 -6.38
N ASN A 38 -2.68 -3.52 -6.88
CA ASN A 38 -2.99 -4.15 -8.17
C ASN A 38 -2.57 -3.30 -9.37
N GLU A 39 -2.63 -1.98 -9.25
CA GLU A 39 -2.46 -1.09 -10.41
C GLU A 39 -1.16 -0.27 -10.36
N THR A 40 -0.45 -0.25 -9.23
CA THR A 40 0.70 0.62 -9.01
C THR A 40 1.87 -0.16 -8.38
N ASN A 41 3.08 0.36 -8.52
CA ASN A 41 4.27 -0.15 -7.81
C ASN A 41 4.64 0.74 -6.60
N HIS A 42 3.67 1.47 -6.04
CA HIS A 42 3.91 2.29 -4.85
C HIS A 42 4.09 1.42 -3.61
N THR A 43 4.94 1.87 -2.70
CA THR A 43 5.09 1.24 -1.38
C THR A 43 4.08 1.84 -0.42
N LEU A 44 3.42 1.01 0.38
CA LEU A 44 2.41 1.39 1.36
C LEU A 44 2.90 1.07 2.78
N LEU A 45 2.95 2.11 3.63
CA LEU A 45 3.04 1.97 5.08
C LEU A 45 1.62 2.07 5.64
N ALA A 46 0.99 0.92 5.87
CA ALA A 46 -0.36 0.82 6.39
C ALA A 46 -0.34 0.98 7.92
N VAL A 47 -0.93 2.07 8.42
CA VAL A 47 -1.00 2.40 9.84
C VAL A 47 -2.45 2.27 10.30
N ASP A 48 -2.73 1.34 11.22
CA ASP A 48 -4.05 1.17 11.81
C ASP A 48 -3.93 0.44 13.16
N VAL A 49 -4.99 0.46 13.95
CA VAL A 49 -5.10 -0.34 15.17
C VAL A 49 -5.47 -1.80 14.89
N TYR A 50 -6.15 -2.05 13.77
CA TYR A 50 -6.60 -3.39 13.34
C TYR A 50 -6.21 -3.67 11.89
N ASN A 51 -5.92 -4.93 11.56
CA ASN A 51 -5.56 -5.35 10.20
C ASN A 51 -6.52 -6.36 9.59
N ASP A 52 -7.65 -6.70 10.24
CA ASP A 52 -8.52 -7.81 9.82
C ASP A 52 -8.96 -7.71 8.36
N LYS A 53 -9.16 -6.49 7.86
CA LYS A 53 -9.56 -6.23 6.47
C LYS A 53 -8.42 -6.23 5.47
N ILE A 54 -7.16 -6.24 5.91
CA ILE A 54 -5.97 -6.23 5.06
C ILE A 54 -5.05 -7.43 5.30
N LYS A 55 -5.44 -8.41 6.15
CA LYS A 55 -4.65 -9.63 6.40
C LYS A 55 -4.26 -10.34 5.09
N HIS A 56 -5.20 -10.45 4.15
CA HIS A 56 -4.97 -11.04 2.83
C HIS A 56 -3.92 -10.30 1.99
N LEU A 57 -3.64 -9.03 2.27
CA LEU A 57 -2.58 -8.25 1.61
C LEU A 57 -1.19 -8.48 2.24
N LEU A 58 -1.14 -9.03 3.46
CA LEU A 58 0.08 -9.16 4.27
C LEU A 58 0.63 -10.60 4.31
N GLU A 59 -0.21 -11.60 4.03
CA GLU A 59 0.18 -13.01 4.19
C GLU A 59 1.13 -13.51 3.07
N PRO A 60 2.13 -14.36 3.38
CA PRO A 60 3.37 -14.43 2.61
C PRO A 60 3.34 -15.34 1.37
N GLU A 61 2.24 -16.00 1.04
CA GLU A 61 2.32 -17.19 0.19
C GLU A 61 2.07 -17.01 -1.32
N SER A 62 1.60 -15.85 -1.83
CA SER A 62 1.44 -15.73 -3.30
C SER A 62 1.20 -14.33 -3.88
N VAL A 63 1.27 -13.26 -3.08
CA VAL A 63 0.86 -11.95 -3.60
C VAL A 63 1.99 -11.23 -4.35
N PRO A 64 1.75 -10.75 -5.58
CA PRO A 64 2.78 -10.12 -6.43
C PRO A 64 3.32 -8.80 -5.85
N TRP A 65 2.67 -8.24 -4.82
CA TRP A 65 3.08 -7.04 -4.08
C TRP A 65 3.82 -7.34 -2.77
N THR A 66 4.35 -8.56 -2.59
CA THR A 66 5.18 -8.90 -1.42
C THR A 66 6.31 -7.89 -1.25
N GLY A 67 6.41 -7.28 -0.07
CA GLY A 67 7.39 -6.23 0.25
C GLY A 67 6.98 -4.79 -0.13
N GLN A 68 5.88 -4.60 -0.88
CA GLN A 68 5.31 -3.28 -1.14
C GLN A 68 4.43 -2.78 0.00
N VAL A 69 3.83 -3.67 0.82
CA VAL A 69 2.99 -3.29 1.96
C VAL A 69 3.69 -3.63 3.27
N GLN A 70 3.72 -2.67 4.20
CA GLN A 70 4.16 -2.88 5.57
C GLN A 70 3.06 -2.42 6.52
N PHE A 71 2.63 -3.31 7.42
CA PHE A 71 1.62 -2.98 8.43
C PHE A 71 2.28 -2.55 9.75
N HIS A 72 1.84 -1.41 10.27
CA HIS A 72 2.24 -0.87 11.56
C HIS A 72 1.01 -0.76 12.46
N GLN A 73 0.95 -1.61 13.48
CA GLN A 73 -0.13 -1.54 14.46
C GLN A 73 0.09 -0.36 15.39
N LEU A 74 -0.66 0.73 15.19
CA LEU A 74 -0.43 1.97 15.91
C LEU A 74 -1.74 2.75 16.11
N ASN A 75 -1.95 3.25 17.33
CA ASN A 75 -3.02 4.17 17.65
C ASN A 75 -2.47 5.60 17.67
N ILE A 76 -2.77 6.38 16.64
CA ILE A 76 -2.25 7.76 16.48
C ILE A 76 -2.63 8.71 17.61
N LYS A 77 -3.63 8.40 18.44
CA LYS A 77 -4.00 9.22 19.60
C LYS A 77 -3.14 8.93 20.83
N ASN A 78 -2.60 7.72 20.93
CA ASN A 78 -1.98 7.21 22.15
C ASN A 78 -0.49 6.84 21.96
N ASP A 79 0.06 7.04 20.76
CA ASP A 79 1.46 6.73 20.48
C ASP A 79 2.34 7.93 20.82
N SER A 80 3.14 7.82 21.88
CA SER A 80 4.03 8.89 22.35
C SER A 80 5.18 9.25 21.40
N ARG A 81 5.39 8.47 20.32
CA ARG A 81 6.41 8.75 19.30
C ARG A 81 5.91 9.72 18.23
N LEU A 82 4.61 10.04 18.24
CA LEU A 82 3.91 10.96 17.35
C LEU A 82 3.46 12.21 18.11
#